data_AF-A0A5B7B0S2-F1
#
_entry.id   AF-A0A5B7B0S2-F1
#
_cell.length_a   1.000
_cell.length_b   1.000
_cell.length_c   1.000
_cell.angle_alpha   90.00
_cell.angle_beta   90.00
_cell.angle_gamma   90.00
#
_symmetry.space_group_name_H-M   'P 1'
#
loop_
_entity.id
_entity.type
_entity.pdbx_description
1 polymer ?
#
loop_
_entity_poly.entity_id
_entity_poly.type
_entity_poly.pdbx_seq_one_letter_code
_entity_poly.pdbx_strand_id
1 'polypeptide(L)'
;MSNFTHIFYVIILILLLNTLCPKTSSAKQLTTNMTQTQFSEQQFTKWVEFVGSLKHSLFSTANNKLFPSYTLTVDTNPATGDFSSIQDAIDSLPFINLVRVVIKVHAGVYNEKVNIPSLKSFITIEGAGAENTIVQWGDTAQTIGPEGQPIGTYASATFAVNAPYFIAKNITFKN
;
A
#
# COMPACT_ATOMS: atom_id res chain seq x y z
N MET A 1 2.81 -30.87 53.65
CA MET A 1 3.24 -29.46 53.60
C MET A 1 3.09 -28.79 52.21
N SER A 2 2.45 -29.39 51.18
CA SER A 2 2.27 -28.73 49.86
C SER A 2 0.92 -28.05 49.63
N ASN A 3 -0.12 -28.35 50.42
CA ASN A 3 -1.43 -27.69 50.25
C ASN A 3 -1.41 -26.23 50.72
N PHE A 4 -0.57 -25.89 51.70
CA PHE A 4 -0.47 -24.52 52.23
C PHE A 4 0.25 -23.57 51.25
N THR A 5 1.28 -24.06 50.55
CA THR A 5 1.96 -23.31 49.49
C THR A 5 1.06 -23.06 48.28
N HIS A 6 0.25 -24.03 47.87
CA HIS A 6 -0.73 -23.81 46.79
C HIS A 6 -1.80 -22.78 47.14
N ILE A 7 -2.35 -22.82 48.36
CA ILE A 7 -3.32 -21.82 48.83
C ILE A 7 -2.69 -20.42 48.86
N PHE A 8 -1.43 -20.32 49.28
CA PHE A 8 -0.70 -19.06 49.32
C PHE A 8 -0.48 -18.45 47.91
N TYR A 9 -0.11 -19.26 46.92
CA TYR A 9 0.03 -18.81 45.53
C TYR A 9 -1.30 -18.39 44.89
N VAL A 10 -2.40 -19.07 45.21
CA VAL A 10 -3.74 -18.70 44.71
C VAL A 10 -4.19 -17.36 45.30
N ILE A 11 -3.94 -17.12 46.59
CA ILE A 11 -4.27 -15.84 47.24
C ILE A 11 -3.44 -14.70 46.66
N ILE A 12 -2.14 -14.92 46.40
CA ILE A 12 -1.27 -13.93 45.75
C ILE A 12 -1.73 -13.61 44.33
N LEU A 13 -2.14 -14.62 43.56
CA LEU A 13 -2.66 -14.44 42.20
C LEU A 13 -3.95 -13.61 42.20
N ILE A 14 -4.88 -13.87 43.13
CA ILE A 14 -6.13 -13.11 43.28
C ILE A 14 -5.85 -11.64 43.69
N LEU A 15 -4.87 -11.43 44.57
CA LEU A 15 -4.45 -10.08 44.98
C LEU A 15 -3.79 -9.31 43.82
N LEU A 16 -3.02 -9.97 42.96
CA LEU A 16 -2.39 -9.38 41.77
C LEU A 16 -3.38 -9.08 40.64
N LEU A 17 -4.43 -9.89 40.46
CA LEU A 17 -5.50 -9.60 39.49
C LEU A 17 -6.35 -8.38 39.90
N ASN A 18 -6.53 -8.16 41.21
CA ASN A 18 -7.30 -7.03 41.73
C ASN A 18 -6.54 -5.69 41.72
N THR A 19 -5.22 -5.68 41.47
CA THR A 19 -4.42 -4.46 41.33
C THR A 19 -4.17 -4.07 39.87
N LEU A 20 -4.43 -4.95 38.91
CA LEU A 20 -4.35 -4.70 37.48
C LEU A 20 -5.72 -4.43 36.83
N CYS A 21 -6.58 -3.70 37.52
CA CYS A 21 -7.74 -3.08 36.89
C CYS A 21 -7.76 -1.62 37.31
N PRO A 22 -7.44 -0.66 36.42
CA PRO A 22 -7.58 0.75 36.77
C PRO A 22 -9.04 0.98 37.15
N LYS A 23 -9.29 1.31 38.42
CA LYS A 23 -10.58 1.80 38.87
C LYS A 23 -10.89 3.06 38.07
N THR A 24 -11.68 2.89 37.02
CA THR A 24 -12.29 4.00 36.32
C THR A 24 -13.11 4.78 37.34
N SER A 25 -12.78 6.06 37.47
CA SER A 25 -13.48 7.01 38.32
C SER A 25 -14.98 6.94 38.04
N SER A 26 -15.75 6.82 39.12
CA SER A 26 -17.20 7.01 39.23
C SER A 26 -17.84 7.61 37.98
N ALA A 27 -18.52 6.76 37.19
CA ALA A 27 -19.47 7.24 36.20
C ALA A 27 -20.65 7.86 36.97
N LYS A 28 -20.69 9.19 37.05
CA LYS A 28 -21.93 9.90 37.37
C LYS A 28 -22.98 9.48 36.34
N GLN A 29 -24.01 8.79 36.82
CA GLN A 29 -25.12 8.31 36.02
C GLN A 29 -25.91 9.51 35.49
N LEU A 30 -25.75 9.81 34.19
CA LEU A 30 -26.61 10.76 33.48
C LEU A 30 -27.87 10.00 33.05
N THR A 31 -29.00 10.34 33.67
CA THR A 31 -30.32 9.85 33.29
C THR A 31 -30.74 10.43 31.96
N THR A 32 -30.60 9.63 30.90
CA THR A 32 -31.32 9.82 29.63
C THR A 32 -31.65 8.43 29.10
N ASN A 33 -32.93 8.15 28.81
CA ASN A 33 -33.32 6.94 28.10
C ASN A 33 -32.83 7.04 26.65
N MET A 34 -31.55 6.71 26.43
CA MET A 34 -30.96 6.62 25.10
C MET A 34 -31.27 5.25 24.51
N THR A 35 -31.56 5.22 23.22
CA THR A 35 -31.67 3.95 22.49
C THR A 35 -30.27 3.32 22.35
N GLN A 36 -30.22 2.00 22.15
CA GLN A 36 -28.96 1.27 21.97
C GLN A 36 -28.13 1.84 20.80
N THR A 37 -28.81 2.26 19.73
CA THR A 37 -28.19 2.91 18.56
C THR A 37 -27.52 4.22 18.94
N GLN A 38 -28.20 5.10 19.68
CA GLN A 38 -27.64 6.37 20.15
C GLN A 38 -26.43 6.16 21.06
N PHE A 39 -26.45 5.13 21.91
CA PHE A 39 -25.30 4.78 22.73
C PHE A 39 -24.10 4.33 21.89
N SER A 40 -24.31 3.48 20.88
CA SER A 40 -23.23 3.05 19.98
C SER A 40 -22.63 4.19 19.16
N GLU A 41 -23.46 5.11 18.67
CA GLU A 41 -23.01 6.29 17.92
C GLU A 41 -22.19 7.24 18.79
N GLN A 42 -22.60 7.45 20.05
CA GLN A 42 -21.81 8.25 21.00
C GLN A 42 -20.47 7.61 21.32
N GLN A 43 -20.42 6.28 21.51
CA GLN A 43 -19.15 5.60 21.73
C GLN A 43 -18.24 5.65 20.50
N PHE A 44 -18.81 5.50 19.30
CA PHE A 44 -18.08 5.66 18.05
C PHE A 44 -17.53 7.08 17.87
N THR A 45 -18.34 8.11 18.15
CA THR A 45 -17.92 9.51 18.06
C THR A 45 -16.78 9.83 19.02
N LYS A 46 -16.86 9.35 20.27
CA LYS A 46 -15.77 9.48 21.24
C LYS A 46 -14.49 8.77 20.79
N TRP A 47 -14.61 7.61 20.16
CA TRP A 47 -13.47 6.91 19.58
C TRP A 47 -12.86 7.69 18.41
N VAL A 48 -13.68 8.23 17.49
CA VAL A 48 -13.23 9.08 16.36
C VAL A 48 -12.49 10.32 16.85
N GLU A 49 -13.05 11.03 17.84
CA GLU A 49 -12.39 12.20 18.46
C GLU A 49 -11.06 11.82 19.10
N PHE A 50 -11.03 10.71 19.83
CA PHE A 50 -9.80 10.20 20.42
C PHE A 50 -8.75 9.89 19.34
N VAL A 51 -9.07 9.07 18.34
CA VAL A 51 -8.09 8.72 17.28
C VAL A 51 -7.67 9.90 16.41
N GLY A 52 -8.56 10.87 16.17
CA GLY A 52 -8.23 12.10 15.46
C GLY A 52 -7.31 13.03 16.26
N SER A 53 -7.41 13.00 17.60
CA SER A 53 -6.54 13.79 18.50
C SER A 53 -5.13 13.22 18.63
N LEU A 54 -4.97 11.92 18.37
CA LEU A 54 -3.67 11.28 18.40
C LEU A 54 -2.83 11.81 17.22
N LYS A 55 -1.62 12.30 17.51
CA LYS A 55 -0.64 12.76 16.51
C LYS A 55 -0.03 11.55 15.76
N HIS A 56 -0.84 10.83 15.00
CA HIS A 56 -0.44 9.66 14.22
C HIS A 56 0.34 10.02 12.95
N SER A 57 0.28 11.28 12.50
CA SER A 57 1.13 11.76 11.42
C SER A 57 2.54 12.00 11.95
N LEU A 58 3.32 10.91 12.06
CA LEU A 58 4.77 10.90 12.23
C LEU A 58 5.51 11.07 10.89
N PHE A 59 4.86 11.67 9.88
CA PHE A 59 5.51 11.99 8.63
C PHE A 59 6.41 13.21 8.83
N SER A 60 7.58 12.98 9.42
CA SER A 60 8.71 13.88 9.22
C SER A 60 9.16 13.78 7.75
N THR A 61 9.65 14.87 7.17
CA THR A 61 10.32 14.79 5.87
C THR A 61 11.48 13.82 6.02
N ALA A 62 11.44 12.71 5.29
CA ALA A 62 12.53 11.75 5.30
C ALA A 62 13.79 12.44 4.74
N ASN A 63 14.73 12.79 5.62
CA ASN A 63 16.01 13.39 5.24
C ASN A 63 16.94 12.39 4.54
N ASN A 64 16.58 11.10 4.54
CA ASN A 64 17.26 10.09 3.75
C ASN A 64 16.91 10.30 2.29
N LYS A 65 17.73 11.10 1.60
CA LYS A 65 17.74 11.18 0.14
C LYS A 65 18.19 9.81 -0.38
N LEU A 66 17.22 8.93 -0.63
CA LEU A 66 17.47 7.63 -1.22
C LEU A 66 17.90 7.85 -2.67
N PHE A 67 19.18 7.62 -2.95
CA PHE A 67 19.67 7.56 -4.32
C PHE A 67 19.33 6.18 -4.89
N PRO A 68 18.75 6.11 -6.10
CA PRO A 68 18.52 4.83 -6.73
C PRO A 68 19.86 4.15 -7.01
N SER A 69 19.89 2.82 -6.89
CA SER A 69 21.09 2.06 -7.25
C SER A 69 21.31 2.06 -8.77
N TYR A 70 20.23 2.21 -9.54
CA TYR A 70 20.27 2.21 -10.99
C TYR A 70 19.15 3.07 -11.58
N THR A 71 19.41 3.75 -12.70
CA THR A 71 18.42 4.56 -13.43
C THR A 71 18.42 4.17 -14.90
N LEU A 72 17.22 3.94 -15.44
CA LEU A 72 16.96 3.72 -16.87
C LEU A 72 16.10 4.85 -17.41
N THR A 73 16.29 5.20 -18.68
CA THR A 73 15.49 6.22 -19.37
C THR A 73 14.67 5.58 -20.48
N VAL A 74 13.38 5.87 -20.51
CA VAL A 74 12.44 5.42 -21.54
C VAL A 74 11.94 6.63 -22.30
N ASP A 75 12.10 6.63 -23.63
CA ASP A 75 11.68 7.71 -24.52
C ASP A 75 11.12 7.14 -25.82
N THR A 76 9.99 7.68 -26.28
CA THR A 76 9.43 7.35 -27.60
C THR A 76 10.41 7.59 -28.76
N ASN A 77 11.39 8.48 -28.59
CA ASN A 77 12.50 8.66 -29.49
C ASN A 77 13.68 7.74 -29.09
N PRO A 78 14.03 6.73 -29.91
CA PRO A 78 15.11 5.79 -29.60
C PRO A 78 16.50 6.43 -29.48
N ALA A 79 16.68 7.66 -29.99
CA ALA A 79 17.96 8.36 -29.90
C ALA A 79 18.20 9.01 -28.53
N THR A 80 17.17 9.13 -27.68
CA THR A 80 17.22 9.90 -26.41
C THR A 80 16.88 9.07 -25.17
N GLY A 81 16.45 7.81 -25.33
CA GLY A 81 16.21 6.86 -24.25
C GLY A 81 17.12 5.64 -24.33
N ASP A 82 17.32 4.95 -23.21
CA ASP A 82 17.93 3.61 -23.19
C ASP A 82 16.98 2.58 -23.83
N PHE A 83 15.67 2.83 -23.71
CA PHE A 83 14.59 2.02 -24.28
C PHE A 83 13.49 2.90 -24.87
N SER A 84 12.71 2.35 -25.80
CA SER A 84 11.52 2.99 -26.36
C SER A 84 10.19 2.51 -25.74
N SER A 85 10.23 1.45 -24.94
CA SER A 85 9.10 0.84 -24.23
C SER A 85 9.42 0.71 -22.73
N ILE A 86 8.39 0.85 -21.90
CA ILE A 86 8.48 0.62 -20.46
C ILE A 86 8.66 -0.89 -20.18
N GLN A 87 7.97 -1.76 -20.92
CA GLN A 87 8.11 -3.20 -20.78
C GLN A 87 9.54 -3.67 -21.09
N ASP A 88 10.15 -3.17 -22.16
CA ASP A 88 11.54 -3.53 -22.51
C ASP A 88 12.54 -3.11 -21.43
N ALA A 89 12.35 -1.93 -20.82
CA ALA A 89 13.19 -1.47 -19.70
C ALA A 89 13.00 -2.33 -18.44
N ILE A 90 11.80 -2.86 -18.21
CA ILE A 90 11.55 -3.82 -17.12
C ILE A 90 12.21 -5.16 -17.45
N ASP A 91 12.17 -5.60 -18.70
CA ASP A 91 12.70 -6.89 -19.17
C ASP A 91 14.22 -6.94 -19.29
N SER A 92 14.87 -5.80 -19.41
CA SER A 92 16.34 -5.70 -19.33
C SER A 92 16.90 -5.91 -17.91
N LEU A 93 16.05 -5.85 -16.88
CA LEU A 93 16.50 -6.04 -15.50
C LEU A 93 16.75 -7.52 -15.19
N PRO A 94 17.66 -7.83 -14.25
CA PRO A 94 17.85 -9.20 -13.77
C PRO A 94 16.53 -9.84 -13.33
N PHE A 95 16.43 -11.15 -13.51
CA PHE A 95 15.23 -11.92 -13.14
C PHE A 95 14.79 -11.71 -11.68
N ILE A 96 15.76 -11.60 -10.77
CA ILE A 96 15.54 -11.21 -9.37
C ILE A 96 16.15 -9.83 -9.15
N ASN A 97 15.31 -8.85 -8.81
CA ASN A 97 15.78 -7.51 -8.48
C ASN A 97 15.76 -7.27 -6.96
N LEU A 98 16.94 -6.96 -6.40
CA LEU A 98 17.13 -6.75 -4.96
C LEU A 98 17.41 -5.29 -4.59
N VAL A 99 17.56 -4.41 -5.58
CA VAL A 99 17.94 -3.00 -5.39
C VAL A 99 16.94 -2.07 -6.07
N ARG A 100 16.87 -0.82 -5.62
CA ARG A 100 15.95 0.15 -6.23
C ARG A 100 16.42 0.56 -7.62
N VAL A 101 15.56 0.34 -8.60
CA VAL A 101 15.71 0.83 -9.98
C VAL A 101 14.68 1.91 -10.25
N VAL A 102 15.12 3.06 -10.76
CA VAL A 102 14.22 4.13 -11.22
C VAL A 102 14.18 4.12 -12.74
N ILE A 103 13.00 3.89 -13.30
CA ILE A 103 12.74 4.00 -14.73
C ILE A 103 12.10 5.37 -14.95
N LYS A 104 12.87 6.29 -15.54
CA LYS A 104 12.41 7.61 -15.92
C LYS A 104 11.74 7.54 -17.28
N VAL A 105 10.47 7.89 -17.34
CA VAL A 105 9.67 7.84 -18.56
C VAL A 105 9.46 9.28 -19.02
N HIS A 106 9.98 9.60 -20.21
CA HIS A 106 9.82 10.93 -20.79
C HIS A 106 8.35 11.22 -21.16
N ALA A 107 8.09 12.48 -21.54
CA ALA A 107 6.78 12.88 -21.99
C ALA A 107 6.42 12.11 -23.28
N GLY A 108 5.21 11.58 -23.35
CA GLY A 108 4.77 10.76 -24.46
C GLY A 108 3.53 9.92 -24.13
N VAL A 109 2.94 9.36 -25.18
CA VAL A 109 1.85 8.38 -25.09
C VAL A 109 2.41 7.01 -25.45
N TYR A 110 2.43 6.13 -24.46
CA TYR A 110 2.95 4.77 -24.55
C TYR A 110 1.76 3.81 -24.72
N ASN A 111 1.58 3.32 -25.95
CA ASN A 111 0.53 2.35 -26.29
C ASN A 111 1.07 0.94 -26.09
N GLU A 112 1.13 0.47 -24.85
CA GLU A 112 1.69 -0.84 -24.50
C GLU A 112 0.99 -1.44 -23.28
N LYS A 113 1.03 -2.78 -23.19
CA LYS A 113 0.73 -3.48 -21.93
C LYS A 113 2.01 -3.62 -21.13
N VAL A 114 1.94 -3.29 -19.85
CA VAL A 114 3.07 -3.43 -18.94
C VAL A 114 2.73 -4.41 -17.84
N ASN A 115 3.63 -5.36 -17.59
CA ASN A 115 3.55 -6.30 -16.49
C ASN A 115 4.86 -6.30 -15.71
N ILE A 116 4.80 -5.99 -14.43
CA ILE A 116 5.91 -6.12 -13.49
C ILE A 116 5.76 -7.47 -12.76
N PRO A 117 6.58 -8.49 -13.07
CA PRO A 117 6.51 -9.80 -12.43
C PRO A 117 6.91 -9.74 -10.96
N SER A 118 6.46 -10.73 -10.17
CA SER A 118 6.65 -10.76 -8.71
C SER A 118 8.10 -10.71 -8.22
N LEU A 119 9.05 -11.18 -9.03
CA LEU A 119 10.48 -11.20 -8.69
C LEU A 119 11.21 -9.90 -9.05
N LYS A 120 10.55 -8.95 -9.72
CA LYS A 120 11.09 -7.63 -10.05
C LYS A 120 10.69 -6.58 -9.00
N SER A 121 11.11 -6.81 -7.75
CA SER A 121 10.85 -5.93 -6.61
C SER A 121 11.52 -4.56 -6.76
N PHE A 122 11.12 -3.57 -5.95
CA PHE A 122 11.81 -2.26 -5.83
C PHE A 122 11.89 -1.40 -7.11
N ILE A 123 11.01 -1.61 -8.08
CA ILE A 123 10.91 -0.75 -9.27
C ILE A 123 10.17 0.54 -8.94
N THR A 124 10.73 1.68 -9.37
CA THR A 124 10.08 2.98 -9.36
C THR A 124 9.87 3.45 -10.80
N ILE A 125 8.64 3.78 -11.17
CA ILE A 125 8.33 4.46 -12.44
C ILE A 125 8.14 5.95 -12.15
N GLU A 126 8.89 6.79 -12.85
CA GLU A 126 8.84 8.25 -12.71
C GLU A 126 8.59 8.89 -14.08
N GLY A 127 7.38 9.39 -14.31
CA GLY A 127 7.05 10.13 -15.52
C GLY A 127 7.48 11.61 -15.46
N ALA A 128 7.40 12.29 -16.60
CA ALA A 128 7.70 13.71 -16.73
C ALA A 128 6.56 14.64 -16.25
N GLY A 129 5.41 14.06 -15.87
CA GLY A 129 4.20 14.76 -15.46
C GLY A 129 2.99 13.88 -15.75
N ALA A 130 1.97 13.88 -14.89
CA ALA A 130 0.80 13.00 -15.08
C ALA A 130 0.05 13.35 -16.38
N GLU A 131 0.01 14.64 -16.73
CA GLU A 131 -0.56 15.16 -17.96
C GLU A 131 0.30 14.92 -19.20
N ASN A 132 1.60 14.62 -19.04
CA ASN A 132 2.56 14.53 -20.12
C ASN A 132 3.02 13.10 -20.43
N THR A 133 2.94 12.19 -19.45
CA THR A 133 3.37 10.79 -19.58
C THR A 133 2.17 9.88 -19.35
N ILE A 134 1.67 9.28 -20.43
CA ILE A 134 0.46 8.45 -20.43
C ILE A 134 0.81 7.05 -20.91
N VAL A 135 0.53 6.04 -20.09
CA VAL A 135 0.55 4.64 -20.50
C VAL A 135 -0.88 4.19 -20.73
N GLN A 136 -1.18 3.70 -21.92
CA GLN A 136 -2.53 3.29 -22.29
C GLN A 136 -2.55 1.97 -23.05
N TRP A 137 -3.62 1.23 -22.80
CA TRP A 137 -4.02 0.07 -23.58
C TRP A 137 -5.56 0.08 -23.68
N GLY A 138 -6.15 -0.87 -24.40
CA GLY A 138 -7.60 -0.89 -24.67
C GLY A 138 -8.24 -2.25 -24.49
N ASP A 139 -7.70 -3.07 -23.58
CA ASP A 139 -8.25 -4.40 -23.32
C ASP A 139 -9.45 -4.32 -22.38
N THR A 140 -10.47 -5.11 -22.69
CA THR A 140 -11.62 -5.33 -21.81
C THR A 140 -11.65 -6.79 -21.38
N ALA A 141 -12.46 -7.12 -20.37
CA ALA A 141 -12.68 -8.51 -19.99
C ALA A 141 -13.23 -9.39 -21.14
N GLN A 142 -13.84 -8.79 -22.16
CA GLN A 142 -14.37 -9.45 -23.34
C GLN A 142 -13.38 -9.53 -24.51
N THR A 143 -12.23 -8.86 -24.42
CA THR A 143 -11.20 -8.96 -25.46
C THR A 143 -10.83 -10.43 -25.65
N ILE A 144 -10.84 -10.90 -26.90
CA ILE A 144 -10.54 -12.29 -27.24
C ILE A 144 -9.03 -12.50 -27.20
N GLY A 145 -8.60 -13.43 -26.35
CA GLY A 145 -7.19 -13.81 -26.21
C GLY A 145 -6.73 -14.80 -27.29
N PRO A 146 -5.45 -15.20 -27.24
CA PRO A 146 -4.85 -16.12 -28.21
C PRO A 146 -5.54 -17.49 -28.29
N GLU A 147 -6.15 -17.94 -27.19
CA GLU A 147 -6.87 -19.22 -27.10
C GLU A 147 -8.32 -19.13 -27.61
N GLY A 148 -8.74 -17.98 -28.16
CA GLY A 148 -10.10 -17.75 -28.66
C GLY A 148 -11.15 -17.53 -27.56
N GLN A 149 -10.73 -17.41 -26.30
CA GLN A 149 -11.59 -17.14 -25.15
C GLN A 149 -11.42 -15.69 -24.67
N PRO A 150 -12.45 -15.10 -24.02
CA PRO A 150 -12.32 -13.82 -23.34
C PRO A 150 -11.20 -13.83 -22.30
N ILE A 151 -10.33 -12.83 -22.31
CA ILE A 151 -9.18 -12.74 -21.40
C ILE A 151 -9.58 -12.51 -19.93
N GLY A 152 -10.79 -12.00 -19.68
CA GLY A 152 -11.29 -11.71 -18.35
C GLY A 152 -10.69 -10.46 -17.70
N THR A 153 -11.23 -10.08 -16.54
CA THR A 153 -10.90 -8.81 -15.85
C THR A 153 -9.45 -8.70 -15.42
N TYR A 154 -8.85 -9.81 -14.98
CA TYR A 154 -7.47 -9.79 -14.49
C TYR A 154 -6.47 -9.49 -15.61
N ALA A 155 -6.64 -10.13 -16.77
CA ALA A 155 -5.73 -9.97 -17.90
C ALA A 155 -5.99 -8.69 -18.71
N SER A 156 -7.11 -7.98 -18.48
CA SER A 156 -7.43 -6.75 -19.20
C SER A 156 -6.70 -5.50 -18.70
N ALA A 157 -5.85 -5.62 -17.67
CA ALA A 157 -5.11 -4.47 -17.16
C ALA A 157 -4.08 -3.93 -18.17
N THR A 158 -4.06 -2.61 -18.36
CA THR A 158 -2.99 -1.89 -19.08
C THR A 158 -1.65 -2.03 -18.36
N PHE A 159 -1.66 -1.86 -17.04
CA PHE A 159 -0.46 -1.84 -16.20
C PHE A 159 -0.68 -2.76 -15.00
N ALA A 160 -0.02 -3.92 -14.99
CA ALA A 160 -0.13 -4.93 -13.95
C ALA A 160 1.13 -4.93 -13.07
N VAL A 161 0.94 -4.80 -11.76
CA VAL A 161 2.04 -4.83 -10.77
C VAL A 161 1.87 -6.03 -9.86
N ASN A 162 2.74 -7.02 -10.02
CA ASN A 162 2.77 -8.21 -9.18
C ASN A 162 3.96 -8.22 -8.19
N ALA A 163 4.75 -7.15 -8.15
CA ALA A 163 5.98 -7.04 -7.36
C ALA A 163 5.84 -6.20 -6.09
N PRO A 164 6.57 -6.54 -5.01
CA PRO A 164 6.58 -5.74 -3.79
C PRO A 164 7.44 -4.48 -3.93
N TYR A 165 7.13 -3.48 -3.10
CA TYR A 165 7.86 -2.20 -3.00
C TYR A 165 7.87 -1.35 -4.29
N PHE A 166 6.86 -1.52 -5.14
CA PHE A 166 6.64 -0.70 -6.32
C PHE A 166 6.28 0.75 -5.95
N ILE A 167 6.76 1.70 -6.75
CA ILE A 167 6.40 3.12 -6.66
C ILE A 167 6.11 3.64 -8.07
N ALA A 168 5.06 4.43 -8.21
CA ALA A 168 4.81 5.24 -9.41
C ALA A 168 4.57 6.70 -9.02
N LYS A 169 5.08 7.64 -9.80
CA LYS A 169 4.80 9.07 -9.66
C LYS A 169 4.83 9.80 -10.99
N ASN A 170 4.10 10.91 -11.07
CA ASN A 170 4.06 11.81 -12.23
C ASN A 170 3.74 11.10 -13.56
N ILE A 171 2.81 10.14 -13.53
CA ILE A 171 2.44 9.32 -14.68
C ILE A 171 0.95 8.98 -14.63
N THR A 172 0.30 8.89 -15.78
CA THR A 172 -1.09 8.44 -15.91
C THR A 172 -1.18 7.05 -16.52
N PHE A 173 -2.03 6.21 -15.92
CA PHE A 173 -2.41 4.91 -16.46
C PHE A 173 -3.85 4.98 -16.96
N LYS A 174 -4.08 4.50 -18.18
CA LYS A 174 -5.38 4.57 -18.86
C LYS A 174 -5.75 3.22 -19.47
N ASN A 175 -7.02 2.87 -19.38
CA ASN A 175 -7.66 1.79 -20.13
C ASN A 175 -8.84 2.38 -20.89
#